data_AF-A0AAF3F8U4-F1
#
_entry.id   AF-A0AAF3F8U4-F1
#
_cell.length_a   1.000
_cell.length_b   1.000
_cell.length_c   1.000
_cell.angle_alpha   90.00
_cell.angle_beta   90.00
_cell.angle_gamma   90.00
#
_symmetry.space_group_name_H-M   'P 1'
#
loop_
_entity.id
_entity.type
_entity.pdbx_description
1 polymer ?
#
loop_
_entity_poly.entity_id
_entity_poly.type
_entity_poly.pdbx_seq_one_letter_code
_entity_poly.pdbx_strand_id
1 'polypeptide(L)'
;MHRGRFYYGRLVRHISSGPVVALKVIGDARAVLGSSKLFPLAHEKDLTLRQRFSISDVRNVAHNSDPENAQKELEMVEPLEEMKDFSQVEHSLRELYRR
;
A
#
# COMPACT_ATOMS: atom_id res chain seq x y z
N MET A 1 11.78 13.20 1.38
CA MET A 1 12.64 12.24 2.11
C MET A 1 13.72 11.55 1.23
N HIS A 2 13.47 11.21 -0.04
CA HIS A 2 14.42 10.42 -0.85
C HIS A 2 15.38 11.21 -1.76
N ARG A 3 15.23 12.53 -1.89
CA ARG A 3 16.08 13.36 -2.76
C ARG A 3 17.55 13.23 -2.31
N GLY A 4 18.46 12.99 -3.25
CA GLY A 4 19.88 12.77 -2.99
C GLY A 4 20.29 11.33 -2.66
N ARG A 5 19.35 10.39 -2.54
CA ARG A 5 19.66 8.95 -2.42
C ARG A 5 20.01 8.36 -3.78
N PHE A 6 20.93 7.39 -3.82
CA PHE A 6 21.37 6.75 -5.08
C PHE A 6 20.23 6.10 -5.88
N TYR A 7 19.16 5.65 -5.21
CA TYR A 7 17.99 5.01 -5.82
C TYR A 7 16.89 5.99 -6.23
N TYR A 8 17.01 7.29 -5.90
CA TYR A 8 15.94 8.28 -6.10
C TYR A 8 15.47 8.35 -7.56
N GLY A 9 16.39 8.40 -8.52
CA GLY A 9 16.03 8.44 -9.94
C GLY A 9 15.27 7.20 -10.42
N ARG A 10 15.60 6.01 -9.88
CA ARG A 10 14.89 4.77 -10.20
C ARG A 10 13.48 4.76 -9.63
N LEU A 11 13.30 5.29 -8.42
CA LEU A 11 12.00 5.42 -7.76
C LEU A 11 11.07 6.34 -8.55
N VAL A 12 11.53 7.55 -8.88
CA VAL A 12 10.75 8.52 -9.66
C VAL A 12 10.37 7.93 -11.02
N ARG A 13 11.33 7.33 -11.74
CA ARG A 13 11.07 6.71 -13.03
C ARG A 13 10.05 5.57 -12.93
N HIS A 14 10.05 4.80 -11.84
CA HIS A 14 9.10 3.70 -11.68
C HIS A 14 7.68 4.20 -11.43
N ILE A 15 7.50 5.08 -10.46
CA ILE A 15 6.16 5.58 -10.09
C ILE A 15 5.52 6.40 -11.21
N SER A 16 6.34 7.04 -12.08
CA SER A 16 5.86 7.84 -13.21
C SER A 16 5.81 7.07 -14.54
N SER A 17 6.05 5.75 -14.56
CA SER A 17 6.13 4.97 -15.81
C SER A 17 4.78 4.48 -16.34
N GLY A 18 3.69 4.71 -15.62
CA GLY A 18 2.37 4.24 -15.98
C GLY A 18 1.30 4.70 -14.99
N PRO A 19 0.04 4.29 -15.19
CA PRO A 19 -1.04 4.63 -14.28
C PRO A 19 -0.82 4.00 -12.89
N VAL A 20 -1.28 4.71 -11.86
CA VAL A 20 -1.31 4.23 -10.48
C VAL A 20 -2.74 4.33 -9.95
N VAL A 21 -3.10 3.44 -9.03
CA VAL A 21 -4.37 3.49 -8.32
C VAL A 21 -4.10 4.03 -6.92
N ALA A 22 -4.70 5.18 -6.59
CA ALA A 22 -4.70 5.71 -5.23
C ALA A 22 -5.86 5.10 -4.45
N LEU A 23 -5.60 4.62 -3.22
CA LEU A 23 -6.59 3.97 -2.37
C LEU A 23 -6.52 4.54 -0.95
N LYS A 24 -7.69 4.87 -0.38
CA LYS A 24 -7.84 5.08 1.06
C LYS A 24 -8.20 3.75 1.70
N VAL A 25 -7.33 3.26 2.57
CA VAL A 25 -7.52 1.96 3.26
C VAL A 25 -7.82 2.22 4.73
N ILE A 26 -8.90 1.60 5.24
CA ILE A 26 -9.23 1.56 6.66
C ILE A 26 -8.71 0.24 7.23
N GLY A 27 -7.75 0.31 8.15
CA GLY A 27 -7.11 -0.87 8.75
C GLY A 27 -5.59 -0.93 8.50
N ASP A 28 -4.98 -2.08 8.82
CA ASP A 28 -3.52 -2.26 8.72
C ASP A 28 -3.09 -2.70 7.30
N ALA A 29 -2.92 -1.71 6.41
CA ALA A 29 -2.40 -1.95 5.06
C ALA A 29 -0.97 -2.52 5.08
N ARG A 30 -0.17 -2.25 6.12
CA ARG A 30 1.21 -2.74 6.24
C ARG A 30 1.23 -4.23 6.54
N ALA A 31 0.31 -4.75 7.34
CA ALA A 31 0.16 -6.19 7.58
C ALA A 31 -0.15 -6.97 6.28
N VAL A 32 -0.99 -6.41 5.42
CA VAL A 32 -1.36 -7.04 4.13
C VAL A 32 -0.21 -6.97 3.12
N LEU A 33 0.42 -5.80 3.00
CA LEU A 33 1.51 -5.60 2.03
C LEU A 33 2.79 -6.32 2.44
N GLY A 34 3.11 -6.35 3.72
CA GLY A 34 4.37 -6.87 4.24
C GLY A 34 5.52 -5.86 4.15
N SER A 35 6.71 -6.33 4.53
CA SER A 35 7.95 -5.53 4.55
C SER A 35 8.31 -5.00 3.15
N SER A 36 8.87 -3.79 3.08
CA SER A 36 9.46 -3.25 1.84
C SER A 36 10.78 -3.95 1.46
N LYS A 37 11.40 -4.67 2.40
CA LYS A 37 12.55 -5.54 2.16
C LYS A 37 12.05 -6.96 1.90
N LEU A 38 12.44 -7.55 0.77
CA LEU A 38 11.93 -8.86 0.33
C LEU A 38 12.62 -10.05 1.00
N PHE A 39 13.73 -9.84 1.71
CA PHE A 39 14.51 -10.89 2.36
C PHE A 39 14.57 -10.75 3.89
N PRO A 40 14.57 -11.87 4.64
CA PRO A 40 14.35 -13.24 4.16
C PRO A 40 12.89 -13.51 3.77
N LEU A 41 12.66 -14.48 2.89
CA LEU A 41 11.31 -14.92 2.56
C LEU A 41 10.71 -15.68 3.75
N ALA A 42 9.44 -15.40 4.07
CA ALA A 42 8.67 -16.21 5.00
C ALA A 42 8.36 -17.58 4.39
N HIS A 43 7.85 -18.52 5.19
CA HIS A 43 7.35 -19.79 4.67
C HIS A 43 6.24 -19.54 3.62
N GLU A 44 6.19 -20.38 2.57
CA GLU A 44 5.31 -20.20 1.41
C GLU A 44 3.82 -20.00 1.76
N LYS A 45 3.37 -20.55 2.89
CA LYS A 45 1.99 -20.45 3.38
C LYS A 45 1.62 -19.05 3.85
N ASP A 46 2.59 -18.23 4.28
CA ASP A 46 2.36 -16.95 4.95
C ASP A 46 2.96 -15.76 4.17
N LEU A 47 3.14 -15.91 2.86
CA LEU A 47 3.72 -14.83 2.03
C LEU A 47 2.74 -13.65 1.91
N THR A 48 3.25 -12.46 2.26
CA THR A 48 2.60 -11.16 2.05
C THR A 48 2.51 -10.78 0.57
N LEU A 49 1.73 -9.75 0.21
CA LEU A 49 1.62 -9.29 -1.18
C LEU A 49 3.00 -8.94 -1.77
N ARG A 50 3.86 -8.24 -1.01
CA ARG A 50 5.20 -7.91 -1.48
C ARG A 50 6.05 -9.15 -1.68
N GLN A 51 5.98 -10.14 -0.80
CA GLN A 51 6.76 -11.38 -0.97
C GLN A 51 6.30 -12.21 -2.17
N ARG A 52 5.02 -12.14 -2.56
CA ARG A 52 4.47 -12.88 -3.71
C ARG A 52 4.74 -12.19 -5.05
N PHE A 53 4.65 -10.86 -5.09
CA PHE A 53 4.52 -10.14 -6.37
C PHE A 53 5.58 -9.05 -6.60
N SER A 54 6.49 -8.80 -5.65
CA SER A 54 7.55 -7.81 -5.87
C SER A 54 8.65 -8.37 -6.76
N ILE A 55 9.16 -7.51 -7.63
CA ILE A 55 10.32 -7.82 -8.47
C ILE A 55 11.62 -7.34 -7.79
N SER A 56 11.55 -6.29 -6.97
CA SER A 56 12.67 -5.72 -6.21
C SER A 56 12.17 -4.80 -5.10
N ASP A 57 13.05 -4.33 -4.20
CA ASP A 57 12.69 -3.36 -3.15
C ASP A 57 12.11 -2.03 -3.69
N VAL A 58 12.40 -1.67 -4.95
CA VAL A 58 11.83 -0.47 -5.62
C VAL A 58 10.54 -0.79 -6.38
N ARG A 59 10.40 -2.02 -6.88
CA ARG A 59 9.23 -2.49 -7.63
C ARG A 59 8.47 -3.49 -6.76
N ASN A 60 7.82 -2.97 -5.71
CA ASN A 60 7.30 -3.74 -4.60
C ASN A 60 5.77 -3.61 -4.42
N VAL A 61 5.03 -3.71 -5.53
CA VAL A 61 3.56 -3.74 -5.61
C VAL A 61 2.88 -2.41 -5.29
N ALA A 62 3.04 -1.89 -4.07
CA ALA A 62 2.35 -0.68 -3.62
C ALA A 62 3.16 0.11 -2.59
N HIS A 63 2.94 1.43 -2.59
CA HIS A 63 3.31 2.33 -1.51
C HIS A 63 2.24 2.32 -0.43
N ASN A 64 2.64 2.50 0.83
CA ASN A 64 1.73 2.72 1.93
C ASN A 64 2.28 3.83 2.83
N SER A 65 1.41 4.75 3.23
CA SER A 65 1.78 5.87 4.09
C SER A 65 2.16 5.39 5.48
N ASP A 66 3.07 6.12 6.13
CA ASP A 66 3.18 6.08 7.58
C ASP A 66 1.98 6.82 8.19
N PRO A 67 1.44 6.38 9.35
CA PRO A 67 0.22 6.93 9.93
C PRO A 67 0.23 8.46 10.07
N GLU A 68 1.38 9.05 10.39
CA GLU A 68 1.56 10.49 10.60
C GLU A 68 1.47 11.29 9.28
N ASN A 69 1.72 10.65 8.14
CA ASN A 69 1.71 11.27 6.82
C ASN A 69 0.48 10.91 5.99
N ALA A 70 -0.31 9.92 6.41
CA ALA A 70 -1.43 9.38 5.63
C ALA A 70 -2.41 10.46 5.14
N GLN A 71 -2.83 11.37 6.03
CA GLN A 71 -3.75 12.45 5.66
C GLN A 71 -3.15 13.41 4.62
N LYS A 72 -1.88 13.78 4.80
CA LYS A 72 -1.18 14.68 3.86
C LYS A 72 -0.96 14.03 2.50
N GLU A 73 -0.65 12.74 2.47
CA GLU A 73 -0.48 12.00 1.21
C GLU A 73 -1.81 11.80 0.50
N LEU A 74 -2.90 11.60 1.24
CA LEU A 74 -4.25 11.52 0.67
C LEU A 74 -4.63 12.83 -0.02
N GLU A 75 -4.39 13.98 0.62
CA GLU A 75 -4.64 15.31 0.05
C GLU A 75 -3.87 15.59 -1.25
N MET A 76 -2.74 14.90 -1.51
CA MET A 76 -1.98 15.06 -2.75
C MET A 76 -2.64 14.40 -3.97
N VAL A 77 -3.56 13.45 -3.74
CA VAL A 77 -4.22 12.67 -4.80
C VAL A 77 -5.72 12.99 -4.94
N GLU A 78 -6.22 13.96 -4.18
CA GLU A 78 -7.58 14.46 -4.28
C GLU A 78 -7.81 15.27 -5.58
N PRO A 79 -9.05 15.28 -6.14
CA PRO A 79 -10.23 14.61 -5.61
C PRO A 79 -10.19 13.09 -5.90
N LEU A 80 -10.36 12.28 -4.86
CA LEU A 80 -10.66 10.86 -5.02
C LEU A 80 -12.14 10.75 -5.38
N GLU A 81 -12.48 9.84 -6.30
CA GLU A 81 -13.89 9.49 -6.49
C GLU A 81 -14.46 9.03 -5.15
N GLU A 82 -15.56 9.66 -4.74
CA GLU A 82 -16.24 9.33 -3.49
C GLU A 82 -16.59 7.83 -3.50
N MET A 83 -16.06 7.08 -2.53
CA MET A 83 -16.47 5.70 -2.32
C MET A 83 -17.97 5.69 -2.01
N LYS A 84 -18.78 5.14 -2.92
CA LYS A 84 -20.22 4.92 -2.72
C LYS A 84 -20.45 4.18 -1.40
N ASP A 85 -21.45 4.60 -0.63
CA ASP A 85 -21.73 4.13 0.73
C ASP A 85 -21.52 2.61 0.91
N PHE A 86 -20.52 2.26 1.74
CA PHE A 86 -20.17 0.89 2.10
C PHE A 86 -20.80 0.45 3.43
N SER A 87 -21.76 1.20 3.98
CA SER A 87 -22.44 0.88 5.25
C SER A 87 -22.93 -0.57 5.32
N GLN A 88 -23.39 -1.14 4.20
CA GLN A 88 -23.77 -2.54 4.09
C GLN A 88 -22.59 -3.51 4.26
N VAL A 89 -21.44 -3.19 3.68
CA VAL A 89 -20.22 -4.02 3.80
C VAL A 89 -19.61 -3.90 5.20
N GLU A 90 -19.64 -2.71 5.80
CA GLU A 90 -19.13 -2.49 7.16
C GLU A 90 -19.95 -3.27 8.20
N HIS A 91 -21.28 -3.34 8.05
CA HIS A 91 -22.14 -4.16 8.91
C HIS A 91 -21.77 -5.65 8.80
N SER A 92 -21.62 -6.16 7.58
CA SER A 92 -21.23 -7.55 7.35
C SER A 92 -19.82 -7.88 7.88
N LEU A 93 -18.85 -6.97 7.75
CA LEU A 93 -17.50 -7.16 8.31
C LEU A 93 -17.52 -7.16 9.84
N ARG A 94 -18.30 -6.26 10.46
CA ARG A 94 -18.48 -6.22 11.93
C ARG A 94 -19.20 -7.45 12.48
N GLU A 95 -20.02 -8.13 11.67
CA GLU A 95 -20.57 -9.45 12.02
C GLU A 95 -19.55 -10.58 11.86
N LEU A 96 -18.75 -10.55 10.78
CA LEU A 96 -17.76 -11.59 10.49
C LEU A 96 -16.61 -11.62 11.50
N TYR A 97 -16.15 -10.46 11.97
CA TYR A 97 -15.04 -10.30 12.91
C TYR A 97 -15.48 -10.19 14.39
N ARG A 98 -16.74 -10.51 14.71
CA ARG A 98 -17.28 -10.50 16.09
C ARG A 98 -17.00 -11.79 16.88
N ARG A 99 -16.06 -12.63 16.42
CA ARG A 99 -15.58 -13.84 17.09
C ARG A 99 -14.18 -13.62 17.65
#